data_AF-A0A848VBK7-F1
#
_entry.id   AF-A0A848VBK7-F1
#
_cell.length_a   1.000
_cell.length_b   1.000
_cell.length_c   1.000
_cell.angle_alpha   90.00
_cell.angle_beta   90.00
_cell.angle_gamma   90.00
#
_symmetry.space_group_name_H-M   'P 1'
#
loop_
_entity.id
_entity.type
_entity.pdbx_description
1 polymer ?
#
loop_
_entity_poly.entity_id
_entity_poly.type
_entity_poly.pdbx_seq_one_letter_code
_entity_poly.pdbx_strand_id
1 'polypeptide(L)'
;MRKTLVYIVIATGLAAPLQQALAESNHYVRYADAEGISYGMISGERILQLDSAPWLDGQQTGVSVPRKQARLLAPVKPSKVFAVGFNYDSHRGDRELPAHPPVFLKLPTTITGTDTLITPPAGT
;
A
#
# COMPACT_ATOMS: atom_id res chain seq x y z
N MET A 1 -30.95 -61.40 3.41
CA MET A 1 -30.24 -60.71 2.32
C MET A 1 -29.12 -59.87 2.92
N ARG A 2 -27.87 -60.13 2.48
CA ARG A 2 -26.66 -59.38 2.88
C ARG A 2 -26.75 -57.92 2.39
N LYS A 3 -26.39 -56.95 3.25
CA LYS A 3 -25.52 -55.84 2.85
C LYS A 3 -24.54 -55.53 3.98
N THR A 4 -23.32 -55.25 3.56
CA THR A 4 -22.08 -55.20 4.31
C THR A 4 -21.47 -53.80 4.08
N LEU A 5 -20.69 -53.32 5.06
CA LEU A 5 -19.66 -52.25 4.98
C LEU A 5 -20.19 -50.79 5.02
N VAL A 6 -19.56 -49.74 5.59
CA VAL A 6 -18.18 -49.45 6.06
C VAL A 6 -18.24 -48.31 7.12
N TYR A 7 -17.29 -48.27 8.05
CA TYR A 7 -17.01 -47.20 9.03
C TYR A 7 -16.31 -45.98 8.41
N ILE A 8 -16.51 -44.78 8.94
CA ILE A 8 -15.49 -43.72 8.88
C ILE A 8 -15.32 -43.11 10.28
N VAL A 9 -14.11 -43.30 10.81
CA VAL A 9 -13.54 -42.62 11.99
C VAL A 9 -13.32 -41.16 11.60
N ILE A 10 -13.94 -40.23 12.33
CA ILE A 10 -13.65 -38.81 12.18
C ILE A 10 -12.32 -38.54 12.89
N ALA A 11 -11.26 -38.39 12.09
CA ALA A 11 -9.99 -37.87 12.57
C ALA A 11 -10.19 -36.43 13.05
N THR A 12 -9.93 -36.19 14.33
CA THR A 12 -9.89 -34.85 14.93
C THR A 12 -8.73 -34.07 14.29
N GLY A 13 -9.05 -33.13 13.42
CA GLY A 13 -8.09 -32.20 12.84
C GLY A 13 -7.50 -31.29 13.91
N LEU A 14 -6.17 -31.24 13.96
CA LEU A 14 -5.39 -30.20 14.60
C LEU A 14 -5.84 -28.83 14.05
N ALA A 15 -6.61 -28.09 14.84
CA ALA A 15 -6.85 -26.68 14.58
C ALA A 15 -5.54 -25.93 14.91
N ALA A 16 -4.74 -25.63 13.89
CA ALA A 16 -3.79 -24.52 14.01
C ALA A 16 -4.60 -23.27 14.38
N PRO A 17 -4.19 -22.47 15.39
CA PRO A 17 -4.94 -21.29 15.77
C PRO A 17 -4.97 -20.31 14.59
N LEU A 18 -6.19 -19.93 14.18
CA LEU A 18 -6.55 -18.92 13.18
C LEU A 18 -5.97 -17.51 13.44
N GLN A 19 -5.03 -17.37 14.36
CA GLN A 19 -4.48 -16.10 14.84
C GLN A 19 -3.30 -15.58 14.02
N GLN A 20 -2.75 -16.37 13.09
CA GLN A 20 -1.53 -16.02 12.33
C GLN A 20 -1.76 -15.55 10.89
N ALA A 21 -3.00 -15.24 10.49
CA ALA A 21 -3.29 -14.73 9.16
C ALA A 21 -4.04 -13.39 9.19
N LEU A 22 -3.64 -12.47 10.07
CA LEU A 22 -3.70 -11.07 9.66
C LEU A 22 -2.56 -10.91 8.66
N ALA A 23 -2.87 -10.73 7.38
CA ALA A 23 -1.85 -10.52 6.36
C ALA A 23 -0.92 -9.40 6.82
N GLU A 24 0.34 -9.73 7.11
CA GLU A 24 1.38 -8.74 7.36
C GLU A 24 1.37 -7.74 6.20
N SER A 25 1.01 -6.49 6.47
CA SER A 25 0.91 -5.46 5.45
C SER A 25 2.30 -4.97 5.07
N ASN A 26 2.77 -5.34 3.88
CA ASN A 26 4.03 -4.81 3.37
C ASN A 26 3.93 -3.30 3.12
N HIS A 27 4.83 -2.53 3.73
CA HIS A 27 4.92 -1.08 3.53
C HIS A 27 6.06 -0.76 2.55
N TYR A 28 5.71 -0.46 1.31
CA TYR A 28 6.68 -0.08 0.29
C TYR A 28 6.94 1.43 0.28
N VAL A 29 8.19 1.79 0.02
CA VAL A 29 8.66 3.17 -0.03
C VAL A 29 9.54 3.40 -1.24
N ARG A 30 9.61 4.67 -1.64
CA ARG A 30 10.71 5.21 -2.44
C ARG A 30 11.47 6.17 -1.53
N TYR A 31 12.79 6.06 -1.48
CA TYR A 31 13.60 6.83 -0.54
C TYR A 31 14.86 7.36 -1.22
N ALA A 32 15.47 8.37 -0.60
CA ALA A 32 16.80 8.86 -0.95
C ALA A 32 17.75 8.67 0.24
N ASP A 33 18.97 8.22 -0.01
CA ASP A 33 20.06 8.12 0.95
C ASP A 33 21.37 8.67 0.35
N ALA A 34 22.53 8.26 0.88
CA ALA A 34 23.83 8.68 0.37
C ALA A 34 24.19 8.07 -1.00
N GLU A 35 23.62 6.91 -1.35
CA GLU A 35 23.93 6.16 -2.58
C GLU A 35 23.01 6.55 -3.74
N GLY A 36 21.80 7.03 -3.43
CA GLY A 36 20.90 7.57 -4.46
C GLY A 36 19.43 7.41 -4.10
N ILE A 37 18.60 7.12 -5.12
CA ILE A 37 17.17 6.91 -4.98
C ILE A 37 16.85 5.46 -5.30
N SER A 38 16.20 4.78 -4.35
CA SER A 38 15.80 3.38 -4.47
C SER A 38 14.37 3.16 -4.01
N TYR A 39 13.81 2.01 -4.40
CA TYR A 39 12.61 1.47 -3.76
C TYR A 39 13.00 0.56 -2.60
N GLY A 40 12.10 0.36 -1.65
CA GLY A 40 12.34 -0.52 -0.52
C GLY A 40 11.06 -0.93 0.20
N MET A 41 11.19 -1.89 1.11
CA MET A 41 10.14 -2.31 2.04
C MET A 41 10.55 -1.94 3.47
N ILE A 42 9.67 -1.29 4.22
CA ILE A 42 9.90 -1.01 5.64
C ILE A 42 9.80 -2.33 6.43
N SER A 43 10.83 -2.61 7.22
CA SER A 43 10.85 -3.69 8.21
C SER A 43 11.41 -3.12 9.52
N GLY A 44 10.51 -2.80 10.45
CA GLY A 44 10.85 -2.09 11.69
C GLY A 44 11.55 -0.75 11.42
N GLU A 45 12.75 -0.58 11.98
CA GLU A 45 13.58 0.63 11.84
C GLU A 45 14.48 0.61 10.60
N ARG A 46 14.23 -0.30 9.66
CA ARG A 46 15.05 -0.48 8.45
C ARG A 46 14.21 -0.43 7.19
N ILE A 47 14.87 -0.13 6.09
CA ILE A 47 14.34 -0.24 4.73
C ILE A 47 15.15 -1.34 4.04
N LEU A 48 14.47 -2.38 3.58
CA LEU A 48 15.03 -3.45 2.76
C LEU A 48 14.98 -2.98 1.30
N GLN A 49 16.13 -2.73 0.68
CA GLN A 49 16.18 -2.16 -0.67
C GLN A 49 15.67 -3.17 -1.70
N LEU A 50 14.93 -2.68 -2.69
CA LEU A 50 14.50 -3.43 -3.86
C LEU A 50 15.30 -3.02 -5.10
N ASP A 51 15.56 -3.97 -6.00
CA ASP A 51 16.22 -3.74 -7.29
C ASP A 51 15.36 -2.95 -8.30
N SER A 52 14.05 -2.96 -8.10
CA SER A 52 13.06 -2.32 -8.96
C SER A 52 11.79 -1.98 -8.18
N ALA A 53 10.82 -1.37 -8.86
CA ALA A 53 9.57 -0.97 -8.22
C ALA A 53 8.75 -2.20 -7.78
N PRO A 54 7.97 -2.11 -6.68
CA PRO A 54 7.19 -3.25 -6.18
C PRO A 54 6.18 -3.84 -7.18
N TRP A 55 5.67 -3.03 -8.11
CA TRP A 55 4.73 -3.46 -9.16
C TRP A 55 5.41 -3.99 -10.43
N LEU A 56 6.75 -4.07 -10.42
CA LEU A 56 7.57 -4.70 -11.46
C LEU A 56 8.27 -5.95 -10.91
N ASP A 57 7.67 -6.58 -9.90
CA ASP A 57 8.20 -7.77 -9.21
C ASP A 57 9.58 -7.57 -8.57
N GLY A 58 9.85 -6.36 -8.07
CA GLY A 58 11.15 -6.02 -7.48
C GLY A 58 11.53 -6.91 -6.30
N GLN A 59 12.78 -7.38 -6.31
CA GLN A 59 13.33 -8.30 -5.33
C GLN A 59 14.27 -7.59 -4.37
N GLN A 60 14.40 -8.12 -3.16
CA GLN A 60 15.35 -7.59 -2.18
C GLN A 60 16.78 -7.76 -2.69
N THR A 61 17.57 -6.69 -2.63
CA THR A 61 18.98 -6.72 -3.05
C THR A 61 19.91 -7.28 -1.97
N GLY A 62 19.40 -7.48 -0.74
CA GLY A 62 20.19 -7.74 0.46
C GLY A 62 20.73 -6.48 1.14
N VAL A 63 20.67 -5.32 0.47
CA VAL A 63 21.01 -4.03 1.08
C VAL A 63 19.90 -3.61 2.04
N SER A 64 20.30 -3.15 3.22
CA SER A 64 19.38 -2.66 4.23
C SER A 64 19.85 -1.34 4.81
N VAL A 65 18.99 -0.33 4.78
CA VAL A 65 19.28 1.04 5.19
C VAL A 65 18.56 1.36 6.51
N PRO A 66 19.23 1.92 7.53
CA PRO A 66 18.53 2.44 8.71
C PRO A 66 17.53 3.51 8.29
N ARG A 67 16.27 3.40 8.70
CA ARG A 67 15.20 4.32 8.29
C ARG A 67 15.53 5.79 8.61
N LYS A 68 16.21 6.02 9.73
CA LYS A 68 16.65 7.36 10.17
C LYS A 68 17.71 8.00 9.26
N GLN A 69 18.36 7.22 8.40
CA GLN A 69 19.36 7.69 7.44
C GLN A 69 18.79 7.90 6.03
N ALA A 70 17.50 7.61 5.84
CA ALA A 70 16.82 7.74 4.56
C ALA A 70 15.77 8.85 4.62
N ARG A 71 15.68 9.65 3.55
CA ARG A 71 14.57 10.57 3.33
C ARG A 71 13.50 9.89 2.50
N LEU A 72 12.29 9.74 3.05
CA LEU A 72 11.17 9.19 2.30
C LEU A 72 10.70 10.18 1.23
N LEU A 73 10.42 9.67 0.04
CA LEU A 73 9.89 10.42 -1.10
C LEU A 73 8.43 10.01 -1.34
N ALA A 74 7.76 10.68 -2.28
CA ALA A 74 6.52 10.14 -2.83
C ALA A 74 6.77 8.70 -3.33
N PRO A 75 5.94 7.72 -2.95
CA PRO A 75 6.24 6.29 -3.13
C PRO A 75 6.22 5.87 -4.60
N VAL A 76 5.68 6.70 -5.49
CA VAL A 76 5.57 6.45 -6.93
C VAL A 76 5.84 7.71 -7.74
N LYS A 77 6.12 7.54 -9.04
CA LYS A 77 6.20 8.63 -10.05
C LYS A 77 5.10 8.42 -11.10
N PRO A 78 3.85 8.79 -10.80
CA PRO A 78 2.73 8.47 -11.67
C PRO A 78 2.68 9.42 -12.88
N SER A 79 2.18 8.94 -14.01
CA SER A 79 1.94 9.79 -15.18
C SER A 79 0.62 10.59 -15.09
N LYS A 80 -0.28 10.20 -14.19
CA LYS A 80 -1.61 10.81 -14.00
C LYS A 80 -2.13 10.52 -12.58
N VAL A 81 -2.89 11.46 -12.01
CA VAL A 81 -3.55 11.30 -10.71
C VAL A 81 -5.04 11.61 -10.85
N PHE A 82 -5.88 10.64 -10.54
CA PHE A 82 -7.33 10.80 -10.47
C PHE A 82 -7.78 10.87 -9.02
N ALA A 83 -8.77 11.71 -8.74
CA ALA A 83 -9.41 11.81 -7.44
C ALA A 83 -10.93 11.78 -7.61
N VAL A 84 -11.64 11.34 -6.58
CA VAL A 84 -13.11 11.21 -6.57
C VAL A 84 -13.67 12.17 -5.53
N GLY A 85 -14.60 13.02 -5.95
CA GLY A 85 -15.36 13.90 -5.06
C GLY A 85 -16.52 13.16 -4.38
N PHE A 86 -17.03 13.70 -3.28
CA PHE A 86 -18.25 13.20 -2.61
C PHE A 86 -18.25 11.69 -2.29
N ASN A 87 -17.07 11.10 -2.02
CA ASN A 87 -16.92 9.66 -1.74
C ASN A 87 -17.16 9.27 -0.26
N TYR A 88 -17.79 10.16 0.51
CA TYR A 88 -18.18 9.93 1.89
C TYR A 88 -19.61 10.41 2.07
N ASP A 89 -20.45 9.59 2.73
CA ASP A 89 -21.85 9.90 2.98
C ASP A 89 -22.03 11.25 3.70
N SER A 90 -21.27 11.45 4.78
CA SER A 90 -21.27 12.71 5.55
C SER A 90 -20.85 13.94 4.75
N HIS A 91 -20.09 13.76 3.67
CA HIS A 91 -19.60 14.87 2.83
C HIS A 91 -20.55 15.19 1.67
N ARG A 92 -21.52 14.31 1.37
CA ARG A 92 -22.48 14.53 0.28
C ARG A 92 -23.63 15.44 0.69
N GLY A 93 -24.03 15.43 1.97
CA GLY A 93 -25.22 16.11 2.46
C GLY A 93 -26.48 15.59 1.74
N ASP A 94 -27.36 16.49 1.32
CA ASP A 94 -28.58 16.15 0.58
C ASP A 94 -28.40 16.16 -0.95
N ARG A 95 -27.15 16.21 -1.45
CA ARG A 95 -26.91 16.20 -2.91
C ARG A 95 -27.30 14.86 -3.51
N GLU A 96 -28.10 14.94 -4.57
CA GLU A 96 -28.25 13.84 -5.51
C GLU A 96 -26.91 13.60 -6.23
N LEU A 97 -26.40 12.38 -6.14
CA LEU A 97 -25.14 12.01 -6.77
C LEU A 97 -25.36 11.64 -8.24
N PRO A 98 -24.42 11.98 -9.14
CA PRO A 98 -24.47 11.49 -10.51
C PRO A 98 -24.42 9.96 -10.58
N ALA A 99 -24.93 9.40 -11.69
CA ALA A 99 -24.92 7.95 -11.93
C ALA A 99 -23.50 7.33 -11.98
N HIS A 100 -22.47 8.16 -12.19
CA HIS A 100 -21.07 7.75 -12.20
C HIS A 100 -20.26 8.58 -11.21
N PRO A 101 -19.18 8.03 -10.61
CA PRO A 101 -18.37 8.75 -9.64
C PRO A 101 -17.85 10.08 -10.22
N PRO A 102 -17.93 11.19 -9.47
CA PRO A 102 -17.41 12.47 -9.92
C PRO A 102 -15.87 12.46 -9.83
N VAL A 103 -15.23 12.11 -10.94
CA VAL A 103 -13.77 12.03 -11.08
C VAL A 103 -13.19 13.36 -11.55
N PHE A 104 -12.08 13.78 -10.97
CA PHE A 104 -11.30 14.93 -11.41
C PHE A 104 -9.79 14.62 -11.41
N LEU A 105 -9.02 15.44 -12.12
CA LEU A 105 -7.57 15.29 -12.23
C LEU A 105 -6.84 16.19 -11.24
N LYS A 106 -5.77 15.64 -10.67
CA LYS A 106 -4.65 16.42 -10.12
C LYS A 106 -3.43 16.20 -11.01
N LEU A 107 -2.69 17.27 -11.30
CA LEU A 107 -1.52 17.15 -12.16
C LEU A 107 -0.40 16.41 -11.42
N PRO A 108 0.38 15.53 -12.06
CA PRO A 108 1.51 14.86 -11.42
C PRO A 108 2.53 15.82 -10.79
N THR A 109 2.63 17.05 -11.30
CA THR A 109 3.47 18.12 -10.78
C THR A 109 3.05 18.61 -9.39
N THR A 110 1.86 18.26 -8.91
CA THR A 110 1.40 18.62 -7.55
C THR A 110 1.77 17.59 -6.49
N ILE A 111 2.41 16.47 -6.87
CA ILE A 111 2.78 15.41 -5.93
C ILE A 111 4.00 15.84 -5.13
N THR A 112 3.92 15.65 -3.81
CA THR A 112 5.02 15.91 -2.89
C THR A 112 5.27 14.72 -1.97
N GLY A 113 6.43 14.69 -1.32
CA GLY A 113 6.82 13.63 -0.39
C GLY A 113 6.32 13.87 1.02
N THR A 114 6.51 12.88 1.89
CA THR A 114 6.29 13.02 3.33
C THR A 114 7.11 14.20 3.88
N ASP A 115 6.58 14.86 4.91
CA ASP A 115 7.22 16.00 5.60
C ASP A 115 7.53 17.21 4.72
N THR A 116 6.98 17.28 3.50
CA THR A 116 7.14 18.46 2.66
C THR A 116 6.12 19.53 3.04
N LEU A 117 6.58 20.77 3.19
CA LEU A 117 5.71 21.92 3.43
C LEU A 117 4.78 22.14 2.23
N ILE A 118 3.47 22.20 2.49
CA ILE A 118 2.46 22.56 1.49
C ILE A 118 2.24 24.06 1.56
N THR A 119 2.69 24.78 0.53
CA THR A 119 2.50 26.23 0.44
C THR A 119 1.18 26.55 -0.26
N PRO A 120 0.24 27.25 0.40
CA PRO A 120 -0.97 27.71 -0.27
C PRO A 120 -0.61 28.79 -1.31
N PRO A 121 -1.41 28.95 -2.38
CA PRO A 121 -1.23 30.05 -3.32
C PRO A 121 -1.39 31.40 -2.59
N ALA A 122 -0.72 32.45 -3.08
CA ALA A 122 -0.65 33.77 -2.45
C ALA A 122 -2.01 34.50 -2.29
N GLY A 123 -3.11 33.92 -2.79
CA GLY A 123 -4.42 34.56 -2.84
C GLY A 123 -4.46 35.74 -3.81
N THR A 124 -5.67 36.16 -4.13
CA THR A 124 -5.98 37.46 -4.74
C THR A 124 -6.93 38.17 -3.80
#